data_AF-A0A0N5C6Q8-F1
#
_entry.id   AF-A0A0N5C6Q8-F1
#
_cell.length_a   1.000
_cell.length_b   1.000
_cell.length_c   1.000
_cell.angle_alpha   90.00
_cell.angle_beta   90.00
_cell.angle_gamma   90.00
#
_symmetry.space_group_name_H-M   'P 1'
#
loop_
_entity.id
_entity.type
_entity.pdbx_description
1 polymer ?
#
loop_
_entity_poly.entity_id
_entity_poly.type
_entity_poly.pdbx_seq_one_letter_code
_entity_poly.pdbx_strand_id
1 'polypeptide(L)'
;MVNLDEFISKNLSTNPKKNSPYDYIKIVTDYIKNINKKPVYTQFSIGGGCGLILGYIFSKTSRYISIAIGFSIVITQFCIHKGYLRFNETRIEKDVRNLKESVLSELGVNNSVLPRQKDLESFVKKNLYVFSGLIAGTFLGYGFS
;
A
#
# COMPACT_ATOMS: atom_id res chain seq x y z
N MET A 1 30.49 -23.62 39.70
CA MET A 1 30.02 -22.53 38.82
C MET A 1 29.25 -23.17 37.68
N VAL A 2 27.92 -23.05 37.70
CA VAL A 2 27.06 -23.67 36.69
C VAL A 2 27.22 -22.86 35.40
N ASN A 3 27.65 -23.51 34.32
CA ASN A 3 27.89 -22.87 33.04
C ASN A 3 26.55 -22.44 32.43
N LEU A 4 26.25 -21.15 32.54
CA LEU A 4 24.96 -20.58 32.18
C LEU A 4 24.73 -20.60 30.65
N ASP A 5 25.80 -20.63 29.87
CA ASP A 5 25.76 -20.70 28.40
C ASP A 5 25.34 -22.09 27.87
N GLU A 6 25.72 -23.17 28.57
CA GLU A 6 25.38 -24.55 28.17
C GLU A 6 23.90 -24.86 28.44
N PHE A 7 23.35 -24.33 29.54
CA PHE A 7 21.93 -24.47 29.88
C PHE A 7 21.02 -23.68 28.92
N ILE A 8 21.50 -22.53 28.44
CA ILE A 8 20.78 -21.70 27.47
C ILE A 8 20.81 -22.39 26.11
N SER A 9 21.95 -22.84 25.58
CA SER A 9 22.00 -23.50 24.27
C SER A 9 21.12 -24.77 24.17
N LYS A 10 20.93 -25.50 25.27
CA LYS A 10 20.16 -26.76 25.28
C LYS A 10 18.63 -26.58 25.31
N ASN A 11 18.12 -25.45 25.82
CA ASN A 11 16.67 -25.17 25.90
C ASN A 11 16.11 -24.35 24.73
N LEU A 12 16.98 -23.85 23.86
CA LEU A 12 16.59 -23.05 22.69
C LEU A 12 16.38 -23.92 21.43
N SER A 13 16.79 -25.19 21.48
CA SER A 13 16.79 -26.12 20.36
C SER A 13 15.81 -27.28 20.54
N THR A 14 14.66 -27.06 21.19
CA THR A 14 13.62 -28.08 21.31
C THR A 14 12.25 -27.55 20.88
N ASN A 15 12.01 -27.71 19.57
CA ASN A 15 10.73 -28.09 18.95
C ASN A 15 9.56 -27.07 19.00
N PRO A 16 9.37 -26.21 17.97
CA PRO A 16 8.10 -25.50 17.82
C PRO A 16 7.04 -26.47 17.28
N LYS A 17 6.14 -26.91 18.16
CA LYS A 17 4.94 -27.66 17.83
C LYS A 17 4.05 -26.79 16.92
N LYS A 18 4.09 -27.13 15.63
CA LYS A 18 3.46 -26.50 14.46
C LYS A 18 1.95 -26.67 14.47
N ASN A 19 1.15 -25.60 14.73
CA ASN A 19 -0.30 -25.54 14.39
C ASN A 19 -1.10 -24.26 14.78
N SER A 20 -0.51 -23.11 15.09
CA SER A 20 -1.32 -21.91 15.46
C SER A 20 -1.06 -20.69 14.57
N PRO A 21 -2.10 -20.00 14.03
CA PRO A 21 -1.97 -18.77 13.22
C PRO A 21 -1.14 -17.67 13.89
N TYR A 22 -1.14 -17.66 15.23
CA TYR A 22 -0.40 -16.71 16.04
C TYR A 22 1.12 -16.87 15.96
N ASP A 23 1.64 -18.06 15.62
CA ASP A 23 3.09 -18.27 15.46
C ASP A 23 3.61 -17.68 14.15
N TYR A 24 2.82 -17.72 13.07
CA TYR A 24 3.18 -17.05 11.81
C TYR A 24 3.20 -15.54 11.98
N ILE A 25 2.18 -15.00 12.65
CA ILE A 25 2.13 -13.58 12.97
C ILE A 25 3.29 -13.23 13.89
N LYS A 26 3.64 -14.05 14.88
CA LYS A 26 4.77 -13.78 15.78
C LYS A 26 6.10 -13.82 15.03
N ILE A 27 6.34 -14.77 14.14
CA ILE A 27 7.54 -14.79 13.27
C ILE A 27 7.58 -13.54 12.40
N VAL A 28 6.50 -13.20 11.70
CA VAL A 28 6.46 -12.00 10.85
C VAL A 28 6.65 -10.73 11.68
N THR A 29 6.05 -10.65 12.86
CA THR A 29 6.14 -9.48 13.75
C THR A 29 7.51 -9.39 14.40
N ASP A 30 8.17 -10.50 14.73
CA ASP A 30 9.52 -10.54 15.29
C ASP A 30 10.59 -10.27 14.21
N TYR A 31 10.31 -10.66 12.96
CA TYR A 31 11.05 -10.23 11.77
C TYR A 31 10.89 -8.73 11.55
N ILE A 32 9.67 -8.19 11.63
CA ILE A 32 9.36 -6.76 11.44
C ILE A 32 9.96 -5.90 12.56
N LYS A 33 9.88 -6.36 13.81
CA LYS A 33 10.44 -5.69 14.98
C LYS A 33 11.97 -5.58 14.94
N ASN A 34 12.64 -6.50 14.23
CA ASN A 34 14.07 -6.46 13.93
C ASN A 34 14.44 -5.79 12.60
N ILE A 35 13.49 -5.19 11.86
CA ILE A 35 13.78 -4.46 10.59
C ILE A 35 14.62 -3.20 10.83
N ASN A 36 14.59 -2.63 12.03
CA ASN A 36 15.39 -1.44 12.36
C ASN A 36 16.92 -1.70 12.28
N LYS A 37 17.35 -2.97 12.12
CA LYS A 37 18.74 -3.39 12.01
C LYS A 37 19.05 -4.33 10.81
N LYS A 38 18.15 -4.50 9.83
CA LYS A 38 18.30 -5.51 8.74
C LYS A 38 18.55 -4.91 7.33
N PRO A 39 19.24 -5.66 6.45
CA PRO A 39 19.75 -5.20 5.15
C PRO A 39 18.64 -4.91 4.13
N VAL A 40 18.98 -4.05 3.17
CA VAL A 40 18.18 -3.57 2.03
C VAL A 40 17.30 -4.65 1.37
N TYR A 41 17.82 -5.88 1.26
CA TYR A 41 17.12 -7.01 0.63
C TYR A 41 15.82 -7.42 1.33
N THR A 42 15.75 -7.33 2.67
CA THR A 42 14.53 -7.69 3.42
C THR A 42 13.45 -6.61 3.27
N GLN A 43 13.84 -5.34 3.17
CA GLN A 43 12.92 -4.24 2.94
C GLN A 43 12.36 -4.27 1.51
N PHE A 44 13.21 -4.58 0.53
CA PHE A 44 12.80 -4.77 -0.85
C PHE A 44 11.88 -5.98 -1.03
N SER A 45 12.14 -7.11 -0.36
CA SER A 45 11.31 -8.31 -0.50
C SER A 45 9.91 -8.16 0.10
N ILE A 46 9.76 -7.42 1.20
CA ILE A 46 8.45 -7.07 1.78
C ILE A 46 7.68 -6.15 0.84
N GLY A 47 8.35 -5.12 0.30
CA GLY A 47 7.78 -4.25 -0.73
C GLY A 47 7.33 -5.04 -1.96
N GLY A 48 8.22 -5.88 -2.49
CA GLY A 48 7.97 -6.73 -3.67
C GLY A 48 6.85 -7.75 -3.48
N GLY A 49 6.81 -8.45 -2.36
CA GLY A 49 5.75 -9.41 -2.06
C GLY A 49 4.38 -8.74 -1.93
N CYS A 50 4.32 -7.60 -1.23
CA CYS A 50 3.09 -6.81 -1.12
C CYS A 50 2.67 -6.25 -2.48
N GLY A 51 3.62 -5.72 -3.26
CA GLY A 51 3.40 -5.23 -4.61
C GLY A 51 2.86 -6.31 -5.55
N LEU A 52 3.39 -7.54 -5.50
CA LEU A 52 2.92 -8.66 -6.33
C LEU A 52 1.45 -8.99 -6.10
N ILE A 53 1.05 -9.10 -4.84
CA ILE A 53 -0.33 -9.42 -4.45
C ILE A 53 -1.27 -8.27 -4.88
N LEU A 54 -0.85 -7.03 -4.62
CA LEU A 54 -1.60 -5.84 -5.00
C LEU A 54 -1.76 -5.72 -6.52
N GLY A 55 -0.69 -5.95 -7.28
CA GLY A 55 -0.67 -5.93 -8.74
C GLY A 55 -1.58 -6.98 -9.36
N TYR A 56 -1.59 -8.19 -8.80
CA TYR A 56 -2.48 -9.27 -9.26
C TYR A 56 -3.97 -8.94 -9.04
N ILE A 57 -4.33 -8.42 -7.86
CA ILE A 57 -5.71 -8.00 -7.57
C ILE A 57 -6.11 -6.80 -8.42
N PHE A 58 -5.21 -5.81 -8.55
CA PHE A 58 -5.45 -4.60 -9.32
C PHE A 58 -5.62 -4.88 -10.81
N SER A 59 -4.84 -5.81 -11.39
CA SER A 59 -4.97 -6.19 -12.79
C SER A 59 -6.40 -6.65 -13.12
N LYS A 60 -6.97 -7.55 -12.30
CA LYS A 60 -8.34 -8.02 -12.49
C LYS A 60 -9.37 -6.90 -12.37
N THR A 61 -9.27 -6.07 -11.33
CA THR A 61 -10.22 -4.99 -11.10
C THR A 61 -10.11 -3.86 -12.13
N SER A 62 -8.91 -3.59 -12.66
CA SER A 62 -8.67 -2.53 -13.64
C SER A 62 -9.42 -2.75 -14.95
N ARG A 63 -9.59 -4.01 -15.40
CA ARG A 63 -10.38 -4.33 -16.59
C ARG A 63 -11.86 -3.96 -16.39
N TYR A 64 -12.42 -4.30 -15.24
CA TYR A 64 -13.81 -3.95 -14.90
C TYR A 64 -14.00 -2.45 -14.71
N ILE A 65 -13.08 -1.78 -14.03
CA ILE A 65 -13.10 -0.32 -13.85
C ILE A 65 -13.01 0.38 -15.21
N SER A 66 -12.15 -0.09 -16.13
CA SER A 66 -12.01 0.49 -17.47
C SER A 66 -13.31 0.36 -18.28
N ILE A 67 -13.99 -0.78 -18.18
CA ILE A 67 -15.30 -0.98 -18.80
C ILE A 67 -16.34 -0.05 -18.17
N ALA A 68 -16.37 0.06 -16.84
CA ALA A 68 -17.30 0.92 -16.12
C ALA A 68 -17.08 2.41 -16.46
N ILE A 69 -15.83 2.86 -16.52
CA ILE A 69 -15.46 4.22 -16.91
C ILE A 69 -15.83 4.47 -18.37
N GLY A 70 -15.49 3.55 -19.27
CA GLY A 70 -15.84 3.67 -20.70
C GLY A 70 -17.35 3.74 -20.91
N PHE A 71 -18.10 2.89 -20.22
CA PHE A 71 -19.56 2.89 -20.26
C PHE A 71 -20.17 4.18 -19.68
N SER A 72 -19.62 4.67 -18.56
CA SER A 72 -20.00 5.94 -17.97
C SER A 72 -19.84 7.09 -18.97
N ILE A 73 -18.69 7.17 -19.66
CA ILE A 73 -18.41 8.23 -20.64
C ILE A 73 -19.38 8.16 -21.82
N VAL A 74 -19.67 6.97 -22.36
CA VAL A 74 -20.60 6.82 -23.50
C VAL A 74 -22.02 7.25 -23.13
N ILE A 75 -22.52 6.85 -21.95
CA ILE A 75 -23.84 7.31 -21.45
C ILE A 75 -23.84 8.83 -21.26
N THR A 76 -22.76 9.38 -20.69
CA THR A 76 -22.62 10.83 -20.50
C THR A 76 -22.64 11.57 -21.83
N GLN A 77 -21.95 11.09 -22.87
CA GLN A 77 -21.98 11.68 -24.21
C GLN A 77 -23.39 11.65 -24.82
N PHE A 78 -24.11 10.53 -24.71
CA PHE A 78 -25.50 10.42 -25.18
C PHE A 78 -26.43 11.39 -24.45
N CYS A 79 -26.26 11.51 -23.14
CA CYS A 79 -27.05 12.40 -22.29
C CYS A 79 -26.76 13.90 -22.55
N ILE A 80 -25.50 14.24 -22.87
CA ILE A 80 -25.11 15.58 -23.33
C ILE A 80 -25.73 15.87 -24.70
N HIS A 81 -25.68 14.94 -25.66
CA HIS A 81 -26.24 15.13 -27.01
C HIS A 81 -27.78 15.25 -27.01
N LYS A 82 -28.46 14.57 -26.09
CA LYS A 82 -29.92 14.68 -25.86
C LYS A 82 -30.31 15.91 -25.01
N GLY A 83 -29.34 16.71 -24.54
CA GLY A 83 -29.58 17.97 -23.84
C GLY A 83 -29.92 17.87 -22.34
N TYR A 84 -29.73 16.71 -21.71
CA TYR A 84 -30.14 16.47 -20.31
C TYR A 84 -29.05 16.76 -19.26
N LEU A 85 -27.76 16.72 -19.62
CA LEU A 85 -26.65 17.00 -18.69
C LEU A 85 -26.02 18.37 -18.97
N ARG A 86 -26.38 19.39 -18.18
CA ARG A 86 -25.56 20.59 -18.04
C ARG A 86 -24.42 20.28 -17.07
N PHE A 87 -23.20 20.27 -17.60
CA PHE A 87 -21.98 20.00 -16.84
C PHE A 87 -21.67 21.20 -15.92
N ASN A 88 -22.22 21.19 -14.71
CA ASN A 88 -21.98 22.26 -13.73
C ASN A 88 -20.62 22.04 -13.03
N GLU A 89 -19.53 22.50 -13.65
CA GLU A 89 -18.17 22.47 -13.08
C GLU A 89 -18.12 23.11 -11.69
N THR A 90 -18.92 24.14 -11.42
CA THR A 90 -18.94 24.86 -10.14
C THR A 90 -19.36 23.97 -8.96
N ARG A 91 -20.19 22.94 -9.19
CA ARG A 91 -20.59 22.00 -8.14
C ARG A 91 -19.47 20.98 -7.89
N ILE A 92 -18.84 20.49 -8.95
CA ILE A 92 -17.70 19.57 -8.85
C ILE A 92 -16.55 20.24 -8.11
N GLU A 93 -16.21 21.48 -8.46
CA GLU A 93 -15.14 22.22 -7.78
C GLU A 93 -15.47 22.47 -6.32
N LYS A 94 -16.73 22.81 -6.01
CA LYS A 94 -17.18 22.99 -4.62
C LYS A 94 -17.10 21.69 -3.82
N ASP A 95 -17.53 20.57 -4.40
CA ASP A 95 -17.45 19.26 -3.75
C ASP A 95 -15.99 18.82 -3.56
N VAL A 96 -15.13 19.02 -4.56
CA VAL A 96 -13.69 18.76 -4.44
C VAL A 96 -13.06 19.64 -3.37
N ARG A 97 -13.46 20.91 -3.27
CA ARG A 97 -12.96 21.83 -2.24
C ARG A 97 -13.44 21.43 -0.84
N ASN A 98 -14.73 21.11 -0.68
CA ASN A 98 -15.28 20.62 0.58
C ASN A 98 -14.61 19.31 1.02
N LEU A 99 -14.39 18.38 0.10
CA LEU A 99 -13.70 17.12 0.38
C LEU A 99 -12.24 17.35 0.79
N LYS A 100 -11.54 18.26 0.11
CA LYS A 100 -10.18 18.66 0.52
C LYS A 100 -10.19 19.22 1.94
N GLU A 101 -11.16 20.06 2.28
CA GLU A 101 -11.27 20.70 3.59
C GLU A 101 -11.67 19.71 4.70
N SER A 102 -12.56 18.76 4.42
CA SER A 102 -12.89 17.67 5.36
C SER A 102 -11.70 16.75 5.62
N VAL A 103 -10.97 16.37 4.57
CA VAL A 103 -9.75 15.54 4.73
C VAL A 103 -8.65 16.30 5.47
N LEU A 104 -8.50 17.60 5.21
CA LEU A 104 -7.56 18.46 5.93
C LEU A 104 -7.88 18.58 7.42
N SER A 105 -9.16 18.71 7.75
CA SER A 105 -9.61 18.86 9.13
C SER A 105 -9.54 17.55 9.91
N GLU A 106 -9.87 16.41 9.29
CA GLU A 106 -9.69 15.07 9.91
C GLU A 106 -8.22 14.74 10.18
N LEU A 107 -7.30 15.18 9.33
CA LEU A 107 -5.87 14.95 9.53
C LEU A 107 -5.23 15.91 10.54
N GLY A 108 -5.95 16.92 11.05
CA GLY A 108 -5.46 17.86 12.06
C GLY A 108 -4.25 18.72 11.62
N VAL A 109 -3.90 18.70 10.32
CA VAL A 109 -2.75 19.41 9.76
C VAL A 109 -3.26 20.60 8.95
N ASN A 110 -3.22 21.77 9.58
CA ASN A 110 -3.71 23.05 9.04
C ASN A 110 -2.85 23.62 7.90
N ASN A 111 -2.27 22.80 7.03
CA ASN A 111 -1.75 23.19 5.71
C ASN A 111 -1.11 21.96 5.03
N SER A 112 -1.52 21.69 3.78
CA SER A 112 -0.94 20.72 2.84
C SER A 112 -1.29 19.22 3.03
N VAL A 113 -2.45 18.80 2.48
CA VAL A 113 -2.76 17.38 2.17
C VAL A 113 -1.73 16.78 1.21
N LEU A 114 -1.11 17.62 0.39
CA LEU A 114 0.07 17.22 -0.35
C LEU A 114 1.22 17.20 0.66
N PRO A 115 1.78 16.04 1.06
CA PRO A 115 3.06 16.04 1.74
C PRO A 115 3.96 16.94 0.91
N ARG A 116 4.44 18.02 1.53
CA ARG A 116 5.21 19.06 0.83
C ARG A 116 6.24 18.33 -0.03
N GLN A 117 6.43 18.71 -1.29
CA GLN A 117 7.24 17.89 -2.21
C GLN A 117 8.58 17.47 -1.61
N LYS A 118 9.19 18.34 -0.79
CA LYS A 118 10.40 18.07 0.01
C LYS A 118 10.24 16.93 1.04
N ASP A 119 9.11 16.87 1.74
CA ASP A 119 8.81 15.85 2.74
C ASP A 119 8.54 14.53 2.03
N LEU A 120 7.71 14.53 0.97
CA LEU A 120 7.46 13.34 0.14
C LEU A 120 8.76 12.79 -0.46
N GLU A 121 9.60 13.65 -1.02
CA GLU A 121 10.89 13.26 -1.58
C GLU A 121 11.81 12.68 -0.50
N SER A 122 11.80 13.24 0.71
CA SER A 122 12.55 12.69 1.84
C SER A 122 12.02 11.32 2.28
N PHE A 123 10.70 11.11 2.27
CA PHE A 123 10.07 9.83 2.59
C PHE A 123 10.34 8.77 1.53
N VAL A 124 10.27 9.15 0.25
CA VAL A 124 10.59 8.26 -0.89
C VAL A 124 12.06 7.91 -0.89
N LYS A 125 12.97 8.88 -0.71
CA LYS A 125 14.41 8.60 -0.59
C LYS A 125 14.73 7.69 0.60
N LYS A 126 14.07 7.90 1.75
CA LYS A 126 14.26 7.08 2.94
C LYS A 126 13.72 5.65 2.81
N ASN A 127 12.66 5.44 2.02
CA ASN A 127 12.03 4.14 1.81
C ASN A 127 12.17 3.64 0.37
N LEU A 128 13.18 4.13 -0.36
CA LEU A 128 13.32 3.91 -1.79
C LEU A 128 13.39 2.42 -2.14
N TYR A 129 14.02 1.61 -1.29
CA TYR A 129 14.12 0.17 -1.48
C TYR A 129 12.78 -0.55 -1.29
N VAL A 130 11.95 -0.12 -0.35
CA VAL A 130 10.59 -0.67 -0.19
C VAL A 130 9.71 -0.25 -1.36
N PHE A 131 9.77 1.03 -1.76
CA PHE A 131 8.97 1.55 -2.87
C PHE A 131 9.37 0.96 -4.21
N SER A 132 10.67 0.83 -4.49
CA SER A 132 11.16 0.18 -5.71
C SER A 132 10.75 -1.29 -5.76
N GLY A 133 10.82 -2.00 -4.63
CA GLY A 133 10.30 -3.36 -4.49
C GLY A 133 8.80 -3.42 -4.77
N LEU A 134 8.04 -2.51 -4.16
CA LEU A 134 6.59 -2.44 -4.34
C LEU A 134 6.18 -2.14 -5.78
N ILE A 135 6.83 -1.18 -6.43
CA ILE A 135 6.56 -0.85 -7.84
C ILE A 135 6.95 -2.02 -8.73
N ALA A 136 8.16 -2.56 -8.59
CA ALA A 136 8.62 -3.70 -9.38
C ALA A 136 7.73 -4.94 -9.19
N GLY A 137 7.36 -5.23 -7.94
CA GLY A 137 6.42 -6.30 -7.60
C GLY A 137 5.03 -6.08 -8.19
N THR A 138 4.51 -4.85 -8.14
CA THR A 138 3.21 -4.51 -8.74
C THR A 138 3.21 -4.73 -10.25
N PHE A 139 4.26 -4.28 -10.95
CA PHE A 139 4.41 -4.51 -12.39
C PHE A 139 4.55 -5.98 -12.74
N LEU A 140 5.34 -6.72 -11.96
CA LEU A 140 5.53 -8.15 -12.17
C LEU A 140 4.23 -8.94 -11.88
N GLY A 141 3.46 -8.53 -10.87
CA GLY A 141 2.16 -9.12 -10.53
C GLY A 141 1.08 -8.80 -11.58
N TYR A 142 1.15 -7.63 -12.21
CA TYR A 142 0.32 -7.29 -13.36
C TYR A 142 0.64 -8.17 -14.58
N GLY A 143 1.92 -8.47 -14.83
CA GLY A 143 2.35 -9.35 -15.93
C GLY A 143 2.00 -10.83 -15.75
N PHE A 144 1.83 -11.30 -14.52
CA PHE A 144 1.36 -12.67 -14.23
C PHE A 144 -0.17 -12.84 -14.32
N SER A 145 -0.94 -11.77 -14.55
CA SER A 145 -2.42 -11.76 -14.55
C SER A 145 -3.07 -11.85 -15.94
#